data_AF-A0A6J4MUC8-F1
#
_entry.id   AF-A0A6J4MUC8-F1
#
_cell.length_a   1.000
_cell.length_b   1.000
_cell.length_c   1.000
_cell.angle_alpha   90.00
_cell.angle_beta   90.00
_cell.angle_gamma   90.00
#
_symmetry.space_group_name_H-M   'P 1'
#
loop_
_entity.id
_entity.type
_entity.pdbx_description
1 polymer ?
#
loop_
_entity_poly.entity_id
_entity_poly.type
_entity_poly.pdbx_seq_one_letter_code
_entity_poly.pdbx_strand_id
1 'polypeptide(L)' 'MRGLDDREPTLFSYVSLEDRVPRDHPLRTVKKLVDGILRDLSPRFDA' A
#
# COMPACT_ATOMS: atom_id res chain seq x y z
N MET A 1 39.67 -19.52 -4.35
CA MET A 1 38.47 -19.24 -5.16
C MET A 1 37.34 -18.82 -4.22
N ARG A 2 37.13 -17.51 -4.06
CA ARG A 2 36.00 -16.98 -3.29
C ARG A 2 34.93 -16.65 -4.32
N GLY A 3 33.91 -17.50 -4.41
CA GLY A 3 32.80 -17.33 -5.35
C GLY A 3 32.08 -16.01 -5.08
N LEU A 4 31.71 -15.34 -6.17
CA LEU A 4 30.88 -14.15 -6.17
C LEU A 4 29.54 -14.48 -5.49
N ASP A 5 29.18 -13.75 -4.43
CA ASP A 5 27.79 -13.67 -3.99
C ASP A 5 27.18 -12.47 -4.73
N ASP A 6 26.80 -12.70 -5.98
CA ASP A 6 26.22 -11.71 -6.91
C ASP A 6 24.76 -11.36 -6.57
N ARG A 7 24.37 -11.43 -5.30
CA ARG A 7 22.99 -11.16 -4.90
C ARG A 7 22.94 -9.87 -4.11
N GLU A 8 22.80 -8.77 -4.84
CA GLU A 8 22.30 -7.53 -4.27
C GLU A 8 20.98 -7.84 -3.53
N PRO A 9 20.85 -7.53 -2.23
CA PRO A 9 19.59 -7.69 -1.54
C PRO A 9 18.58 -6.75 -2.18
N THR A 10 17.44 -7.31 -2.61
CA THR A 10 16.36 -6.56 -3.23
C THR A 10 15.86 -5.51 -2.23
N LEU A 11 16.26 -4.24 -2.41
CA LEU A 11 16.08 -3.19 -1.40
C LEU A 11 14.64 -2.65 -1.30
N PHE A 12 13.73 -3.18 -2.12
CA PHE A 12 12.34 -2.72 -2.19
C PHE A 12 11.39 -3.91 -2.09
N SER A 13 10.75 -4.03 -0.93
CA SER A 13 9.62 -4.94 -0.74
C SER A 13 8.33 -4.17 -1.01
N TYR A 14 7.75 -4.36 -2.20
CA TYR A 14 6.44 -3.82 -2.53
C TYR A 14 5.37 -4.74 -1.96
N VAL A 15 5.07 -4.56 -0.68
CA VAL A 15 3.94 -5.25 -0.02
C VAL A 15 2.73 -4.33 -0.11
N SER A 16 1.62 -4.85 -0.61
CA SER A 16 0.36 -4.11 -0.58
C SER A 16 0.05 -3.71 0.86
N LEU A 17 -0.35 -2.45 1.08
CA LEU A 17 -0.78 -2.01 2.41
C LEU A 17 -1.97 -2.85 2.91
N GLU A 18 -2.80 -3.34 2.00
CA GLU A 18 -3.90 -4.25 2.31
C GLU A 18 -3.43 -5.58 2.89
N ASP A 19 -2.27 -6.09 2.46
CA ASP A 19 -1.73 -7.35 2.99
C ASP A 19 -1.17 -7.17 4.42
N ARG A 20 -0.87 -5.93 4.81
CA ARG A 20 -0.36 -5.60 6.15
C ARG A 20 -1.47 -5.38 7.18
N VAL A 21 -2.70 -5.11 6.73
CA VAL A 21 -3.83 -4.79 7.61
C VAL A 21 -4.75 -6.01 7.72
N PRO A 22 -4.88 -6.65 8.90
CA PRO A 22 -5.79 -7.78 9.09
C PRO A 22 -7.23 -7.46 8.65
N ARG A 23 -7.97 -8.49 8.21
CA ARG A 23 -9.33 -8.32 7.68
C ARG A 23 -10.31 -7.73 8.70
N ASP A 24 -10.13 -8.04 9.97
CA ASP A 24 -10.97 -7.56 11.07
C ASP A 24 -10.43 -6.27 11.74
N HIS A 25 -9.45 -5.62 11.12
CA HIS A 25 -8.84 -4.43 11.71
C HIS A 25 -9.77 -3.21 11.54
N PRO A 26 -10.01 -2.40 12.60
CA PRO A 26 -10.92 -1.26 12.55
C PRO A 26 -10.54 -0.20 11.49
N LEU A 27 -9.26 -0.09 11.15
CA LEU A 27 -8.80 0.79 10.06
C LEU A 27 -9.44 0.47 8.70
N ARG A 28 -9.85 -0.77 8.43
CA ARG A 28 -10.55 -1.11 7.19
C ARG A 28 -11.92 -0.44 7.09
N THR A 29 -12.59 -0.23 8.23
CA THR A 29 -13.84 0.54 8.28
C THR A 29 -13.59 2.01 7.99
N VAL A 30 -12.56 2.59 8.60
CA VAL A 30 -12.16 3.98 8.35
C VAL A 30 -11.81 4.20 6.88
N LYS A 31 -11.05 3.28 6.27
CA LYS A 31 -10.69 3.33 4.85
C LYS A 31 -11.93 3.43 3.96
N LYS A 32 -12.95 2.60 4.18
CA LYS A 32 -14.20 2.62 3.38
C LYS A 32 -14.91 3.97 3.43
N LEU A 33 -14.95 4.60 4.61
CA LEU A 33 -15.56 5.93 4.78
C LEU A 33 -14.78 7.00 4.02
N VAL A 34 -13.45 7.01 4.19
CA VAL A 34 -12.57 7.98 3.54
C VAL A 34 -12.57 7.79 2.01
N ASP A 35 -12.56 6.56 1.51
CA ASP A 35 -12.65 6.27 0.07
C ASP A 35 -13.91 6.88 -0.56
N GLY A 36 -15.04 6.91 0.16
CA GLY A 36 -16.26 7.59 -0.28
C GLY A 36 -16.04 9.10 -0.41
N ILE A 37 -15.56 9.73 0.65
CA ILE A 37 -15.30 11.18 0.69
C ILE A 37 -14.31 11.60 -0.42
N LEU A 38 -13.23 10.83 -0.60
CA LEU A 38 -12.22 11.14 -1.61
C LEU A 38 -12.75 11.00 -3.04
N ARG A 39 -13.63 10.01 -3.32
CA ARG A 39 -14.30 9.91 -4.61
C ARG A 39 -15.17 11.13 -4.90
N ASP A 40 -15.92 11.60 -3.91
CA ASP A 40 -16.79 12.76 -4.08
C ASP A 40 -15.98 14.06 -4.28
N LEU A 41 -14.80 14.13 -3.67
CA LEU A 41 -13.88 15.26 -3.82
C LEU A 41 -13.04 15.21 -5.11
N SER A 42 -12.82 14.03 -5.71
CA SER A 42 -11.94 13.86 -6.88
C SER A 42 -12.26 14.83 -8.03
N PRO A 43 -13.54 15.01 -8.46
CA PRO A 43 -13.87 15.92 -9.57
C PRO A 43 -13.47 17.38 -9.33
N ARG A 44 -13.33 17.79 -8.06
CA ARG A 44 -12.88 19.14 -7.70
C ARG A 44 -11.39 19.37 -8.04
N PHE A 45 -10.61 18.30 -8.17
CA PHE A 45 -9.17 18.35 -8.41
C PHE A 45 -8.77 17.99 -9.85
N ASP A 46 -9.72 17.65 -10.71
CA ASP A 46 -9.48 17.21 -12.10
C ASP A 46 -9.30 18.38 -13.11
N ALA A 47 -8.76 19.52 -12.66
CA ALA A 47 -8.60 20.76 -13.45
C ALA A 47 -7.33 20.78 -14.32
#